data_AF-A0A7S7UBB7-F1
#
_entry.id   AF-A0A7S7UBB7-F1
#
_cell.length_a   1.000
_cell.length_b   1.000
_cell.length_c   1.000
_cell.angle_alpha   90.00
_cell.angle_beta   90.00
_cell.angle_gamma   90.00
#
_symmetry.space_group_name_H-M   'P 1'
#
loop_
_entity.id
_entity.type
_entity.pdbx_description
1 polymer ?
#
loop_
_entity_poly.entity_id
_entity_poly.type
_entity_poly.pdbx_seq_one_letter_code
_entity_poly.pdbx_strand_id
1 'polypeptide(L)'
;MDQTGEERGLEQSAFDDGHCWPGDIQKSREKMVRLLRLFSSPRKRLGLTPDEVLIFLAIGYLCTTTTNCVVQLTPIGLIDVATLLGIPKETVRRKTGRLADLEYVSCTPKGVMIKQPKVWCDMLNRALA
;
A
#
# COMPACT_ATOMS: atom_id res chain seq x y z
N MET A 1 -55.72 16.75 39.83
CA MET A 1 -55.08 15.52 40.34
C MET A 1 -55.79 14.39 39.61
N ASP A 2 -55.24 13.75 38.58
CA ASP A 2 -53.85 13.65 38.17
C ASP A 2 -53.76 13.41 36.66
N GLN A 3 -52.74 13.98 36.05
CA GLN A 3 -52.38 13.86 34.64
C GLN A 3 -51.50 12.61 34.48
N THR A 4 -51.89 11.67 33.62
CA THR A 4 -51.06 10.51 33.28
C THR A 4 -50.12 10.89 32.14
N GLY A 5 -48.88 11.27 32.47
CA GLY A 5 -47.74 11.29 31.52
C GLY A 5 -47.48 9.86 31.03
N GLU A 6 -47.31 9.58 29.74
CA GLU A 6 -46.20 10.00 28.87
C GLU A 6 -44.85 9.64 29.47
N GLU A 7 -44.33 8.46 29.14
CA GLU A 7 -42.92 8.27 28.73
C GLU A 7 -42.85 7.07 27.76
N ARG A 8 -42.70 7.39 26.47
CA ARG A 8 -42.30 6.43 25.44
C ARG A 8 -40.81 6.16 25.65
N GLY A 9 -40.47 4.93 26.01
CA GLY A 9 -39.10 4.42 25.95
C GLY A 9 -38.60 4.45 24.52
N LEU A 10 -37.93 5.54 24.14
CA LEU A 10 -37.00 5.59 23.03
C LEU A 10 -35.77 4.77 23.44
N GLU A 11 -35.67 3.54 22.92
CA GLU A 11 -34.39 2.86 22.86
C GLU A 11 -33.44 3.74 22.03
N GLN A 12 -32.55 4.40 22.75
CA GLN A 12 -31.39 5.08 22.19
C GLN A 12 -30.55 4.03 21.48
N SER A 13 -30.71 4.01 20.16
CA SER A 13 -29.69 3.54 19.22
C SER A 13 -28.35 4.10 19.67
N ALA A 14 -27.50 3.20 20.17
CA ALA A 14 -26.08 3.45 20.35
C ALA A 14 -25.49 3.71 18.96
N PHE A 15 -25.46 4.99 18.59
CA PHE A 15 -24.48 5.51 17.67
C PHE A 15 -23.12 5.28 18.34
N ASP A 16 -22.41 4.24 17.90
CA ASP A 16 -21.05 3.96 18.32
C ASP A 16 -20.16 5.05 17.70
N ASP A 17 -20.03 6.15 18.46
CA ASP A 17 -19.20 7.29 18.15
C ASP A 17 -17.73 6.85 18.05
N GLY A 18 -17.25 6.69 16.83
CA GLY A 18 -16.15 7.49 16.31
C GLY A 18 -14.95 7.74 17.22
N HIS A 19 -14.47 6.75 17.96
CA HIS A 19 -13.21 6.86 18.71
C HIS A 19 -12.00 6.69 17.77
N CYS A 20 -11.74 7.69 16.91
CA CYS A 20 -10.46 7.80 16.22
C CYS A 20 -9.42 8.35 17.22
N TRP A 21 -8.60 7.46 17.79
CA TRP A 21 -7.61 7.83 18.80
C TRP A 21 -6.59 8.86 18.25
N PRO A 22 -6.27 9.95 18.98
CA PRO A 22 -5.23 10.91 18.61
C PRO A 22 -3.86 10.25 18.38
N GLY A 23 -3.59 9.15 19.08
CA GLY A 23 -2.36 8.35 18.93
C GLY A 23 -2.27 7.61 17.58
N ASP A 24 -3.38 7.25 16.96
CA ASP A 24 -3.40 6.57 15.67
C ASP A 24 -3.16 7.55 14.52
N ILE A 25 -3.70 8.76 14.61
CA ILE A 25 -3.44 9.82 13.64
C ILE A 25 -1.96 10.24 13.67
N GLN A 26 -1.37 10.37 14.86
CA GLN A 26 0.04 10.75 14.98
C GLN A 26 0.99 9.66 14.48
N LYS A 27 0.76 8.38 14.84
CA LYS A 27 1.49 7.24 14.28
C LYS A 27 1.34 7.17 12.75
N SER A 28 0.14 7.46 12.22
CA SER A 28 -0.12 7.47 10.78
C SER A 28 0.60 8.61 10.08
N ARG A 29 0.67 9.80 10.70
CA ARG A 29 1.44 10.94 10.18
C ARG A 29 2.93 10.65 10.17
N GLU A 30 3.47 10.01 11.19
CA GLU A 30 4.89 9.62 11.23
C GLU A 30 5.23 8.60 10.14
N LYS A 31 4.40 7.57 9.98
CA LYS A 31 4.52 6.62 8.87
C LYS A 31 4.44 7.31 7.52
N MET A 32 3.49 8.23 7.32
CA MET A 32 3.37 9.01 6.08
C MET A 32 4.59 9.89 5.81
N VAL A 33 5.11 10.62 6.81
CA VAL A 33 6.32 11.45 6.65
C VAL A 33 7.51 10.59 6.21
N ARG A 34 7.63 9.38 6.74
CA ARG A 34 8.71 8.43 6.36
C ARG A 34 8.52 7.88 4.94
N LEU A 35 7.29 7.53 4.59
CA LEU A 35 6.90 7.13 3.24
C LEU A 35 7.19 8.26 2.21
N LEU A 36 6.90 9.51 2.58
CA LEU A 36 7.22 10.71 1.78
C LEU A 36 8.72 10.98 1.67
N ARG A 37 9.49 10.75 2.74
CA ARG A 37 10.96 10.81 2.70
C ARG A 37 11.55 9.75 1.76
N LEU A 38 10.93 8.58 1.67
CA LEU A 38 11.27 7.59 0.65
C LEU A 38 10.86 7.98 -0.78
N PHE A 39 9.93 8.90 -1.02
CA PHE A 39 9.76 9.46 -2.37
C PHE A 39 10.80 10.55 -2.70
N SER A 40 11.47 11.06 -1.67
CA SER A 40 12.38 12.19 -1.77
C SER A 40 13.86 11.75 -1.82
N SER A 41 14.24 10.73 -1.05
CA SER A 41 15.64 10.32 -0.83
C SER A 41 16.23 9.31 -1.83
N PRO A 42 15.50 8.34 -2.43
CA PRO A 42 16.08 7.30 -3.29
C PRO A 42 16.59 7.82 -4.63
N ARG A 43 16.13 9.01 -5.06
CA ARG A 43 16.50 9.61 -6.36
C ARG A 43 18.01 9.71 -6.56
N LYS A 44 18.80 9.86 -5.47
CA LYS A 44 20.26 10.02 -5.54
C LYS A 44 21.06 8.71 -5.46
N ARG A 45 20.48 7.57 -5.06
CA ARG A 45 21.23 6.31 -4.87
C ARG A 45 20.73 5.12 -5.68
N LEU A 46 19.44 5.06 -5.98
CA LEU A 46 18.84 3.89 -6.66
C LEU A 46 18.36 4.20 -8.09
N GLY A 47 18.41 5.47 -8.52
CA GLY A 47 18.00 5.90 -9.86
C GLY A 47 16.49 5.83 -10.13
N LEU A 48 15.69 5.57 -9.10
CA LEU A 48 14.24 5.41 -9.19
C LEU A 48 13.49 6.73 -8.98
N THR A 49 12.49 6.95 -9.81
CA THR A 49 11.50 8.02 -9.66
C THR A 49 10.44 7.63 -8.61
N PRO A 50 9.74 8.61 -8.01
CA PRO A 50 8.69 8.32 -7.03
C PRO A 50 7.63 7.33 -7.55
N ASP A 51 7.20 7.49 -8.80
CA ASP A 51 6.24 6.59 -9.44
C ASP A 51 6.78 5.16 -9.54
N GLU A 52 8.08 5.01 -9.86
CA GLU A 52 8.72 3.69 -9.96
C GLU A 52 8.83 3.02 -8.59
N VAL A 53 9.08 3.79 -7.53
CA VAL A 53 9.06 3.27 -6.16
C VAL A 53 7.65 2.81 -5.78
N LEU A 54 6.63 3.60 -6.07
CA LEU A 54 5.22 3.22 -5.83
C LEU A 54 4.85 1.93 -6.56
N ILE A 55 5.17 1.86 -7.85
CA ILE A 55 4.89 0.70 -8.69
C ILE A 55 5.65 -0.53 -8.19
N PHE A 56 6.92 -0.38 -7.83
CA PHE A 56 7.72 -1.48 -7.28
C PHE A 56 7.15 -2.00 -5.95
N LEU A 57 6.75 -1.09 -5.06
CA LEU A 57 6.11 -1.45 -3.79
C LEU A 57 4.79 -2.20 -4.01
N ALA A 58 3.93 -1.69 -4.91
CA ALA A 58 2.66 -2.30 -5.27
C ALA A 58 2.82 -3.68 -5.91
N ILE A 59 3.78 -3.84 -6.83
CA ILE A 59 4.08 -5.13 -7.44
C ILE A 59 4.45 -6.15 -6.35
N GLY A 60 5.30 -5.78 -5.39
CA GLY A 60 5.70 -6.71 -4.34
C GLY A 60 4.56 -7.08 -3.42
N TYR A 61 3.76 -6.10 -3.00
CA TYR A 61 2.57 -6.36 -2.19
C TYR A 61 1.62 -7.36 -2.84
N LEU A 62 1.36 -7.22 -4.14
CA LEU A 62 0.47 -8.12 -4.88
C LEU A 62 1.13 -9.47 -5.22
N CYS A 63 2.44 -9.48 -5.45
CA CYS A 63 3.22 -10.65 -5.84
C CYS A 63 3.50 -11.59 -4.66
N THR A 64 3.57 -11.06 -3.44
CA THR A 64 3.85 -11.85 -2.24
C THR A 64 2.57 -12.39 -1.61
N THR A 65 2.47 -13.70 -1.49
CA THR A 65 1.48 -14.37 -0.64
C THR A 65 2.19 -15.18 0.44
N THR A 66 1.62 -15.27 1.64
CA THR A 66 2.18 -16.07 2.73
C THR A 66 1.27 -17.26 3.00
N THR A 67 1.79 -18.46 2.78
CA THR A 67 1.07 -19.71 3.01
C THR A 67 1.97 -20.62 3.84
N ASN A 68 1.48 -21.12 4.99
CA ASN A 68 2.24 -22.02 5.88
C ASN A 68 3.65 -21.49 6.24
N CYS A 69 3.75 -20.19 6.57
CA CYS A 69 5.01 -19.52 6.89
C CYS A 69 6.03 -19.44 5.74
N VAL A 70 5.65 -19.84 4.52
CA VAL A 70 6.47 -19.68 3.30
C VAL A 70 5.92 -18.50 2.51
N VAL A 71 6.83 -17.61 2.07
CA VAL A 71 6.49 -16.53 1.14
C VAL A 71 6.57 -17.08 -0.28
N GLN A 72 5.43 -17.09 -0.97
CA GLN A 72 5.33 -17.46 -2.38
C GLN A 72 5.25 -16.18 -3.23
N LEU A 73 5.99 -16.18 -4.35
CA LEU A 73 5.96 -15.10 -5.33
C LEU A 73 5.15 -15.55 -6.55
N THR A 74 4.06 -14.86 -6.85
CA THR A 74 3.21 -15.13 -8.01
C THR A 74 3.28 -13.97 -9.01
N PRO A 75 3.35 -14.21 -10.33
CA PRO A 75 3.25 -13.14 -11.32
C PRO A 75 1.91 -12.42 -11.21
N ILE A 76 1.92 -11.09 -11.32
CA ILE A 76 0.71 -10.26 -11.22
C ILE A 76 0.49 -9.42 -12.47
N GLY A 77 -0.77 -9.15 -12.80
CA GLY A 77 -1.13 -8.36 -13.97
C GLY A 77 -0.81 -6.89 -13.77
N LEU A 78 -0.37 -6.21 -14.84
CA LEU A 78 -0.16 -4.76 -14.79
C LEU A 78 -1.46 -3.99 -14.53
N ILE A 79 -2.62 -4.60 -14.85
CA ILE A 79 -3.93 -4.02 -14.56
C ILE A 79 -4.25 -4.03 -13.06
N ASP A 80 -3.79 -5.03 -12.33
CA ASP A 80 -4.00 -5.13 -10.88
C ASP A 80 -3.20 -4.05 -10.16
N VAL A 81 -1.95 -3.81 -10.62
CA VAL A 81 -1.11 -2.70 -10.14
C VAL A 81 -1.75 -1.35 -10.46
N ALA A 82 -2.26 -1.18 -11.68
CA ALA A 82 -2.90 0.06 -12.11
C ALA A 82 -4.15 0.37 -11.27
N THR A 83 -4.96 -0.66 -11.01
CA THR A 83 -6.15 -0.58 -10.16
C THR A 83 -5.77 -0.23 -8.72
N LEU A 84 -4.76 -0.90 -8.16
CA LEU A 84 -4.31 -0.66 -6.79
C LEU A 84 -3.78 0.77 -6.58
N LEU A 85 -3.04 1.30 -7.55
CA LEU A 85 -2.43 2.62 -7.46
C LEU A 85 -3.31 3.76 -7.98
N GLY A 86 -4.43 3.45 -8.65
CA GLY A 86 -5.29 4.46 -9.28
C GLY A 86 -4.61 5.22 -10.42
N ILE A 87 -3.64 4.61 -11.12
CA ILE A 87 -2.90 5.23 -12.24
C ILE A 87 -3.14 4.49 -13.56
N PRO A 88 -3.00 5.15 -14.73
CA PRO A 88 -3.24 4.49 -16.02
C PRO A 88 -2.34 3.27 -16.25
N LYS A 89 -2.92 2.20 -16.80
CA LYS A 89 -2.18 0.95 -17.14
C LYS A 89 -0.96 1.21 -18.02
N GLU A 90 -1.05 2.16 -18.96
CA GLU A 90 0.09 2.51 -19.82
C GLU A 90 1.24 3.17 -19.03
N THR A 91 0.91 3.98 -18.02
CA THR A 91 1.91 4.52 -17.09
C THR A 91 2.59 3.40 -16.33
N VAL A 92 1.82 2.45 -15.78
CA VAL A 92 2.38 1.27 -15.12
C VAL A 92 3.29 0.51 -16.07
N ARG A 93 2.83 0.19 -17.28
CA ARG A 93 3.61 -0.55 -18.28
C ARG A 93 4.95 0.11 -18.57
N ARG A 94 4.96 1.43 -18.86
CA ARG A 94 6.17 2.17 -19.17
C ARG A 94 7.16 2.19 -18.00
N LYS A 95 6.68 2.42 -16.78
CA LYS A 95 7.52 2.46 -15.58
C LYS A 95 8.02 1.07 -15.18
N THR A 96 7.19 0.03 -15.33
CA THR A 96 7.57 -1.37 -15.12
C THR A 96 8.63 -1.81 -16.12
N GLY A 97 8.57 -1.37 -17.38
CA GLY A 97 9.63 -1.61 -18.35
C GLY A 97 10.98 -1.08 -17.86
N ARG A 98 11.01 0.17 -17.38
CA ARG A 98 12.22 0.75 -16.78
C ARG A 98 12.68 0.03 -15.51
N LEU A 99 11.76 -0.43 -14.66
CA LEU A 99 12.10 -1.25 -13.49
C LEU A 99 12.71 -2.61 -13.89
N ALA A 100 12.28 -3.16 -15.03
CA ALA A 100 12.83 -4.40 -15.58
C ALA A 100 14.23 -4.18 -16.15
N ASP A 101 14.46 -3.07 -16.86
CA ASP A 101 15.78 -2.67 -17.35
C ASP A 101 16.79 -2.47 -16.21
N LEU A 102 16.32 -2.01 -15.05
CA LEU A 102 17.10 -1.85 -13.82
C LEU A 102 17.17 -3.13 -12.97
N GLU A 103 16.66 -4.26 -13.48
CA GLU A 103 16.67 -5.57 -12.84
C GLU A 103 15.96 -5.68 -11.48
N TYR A 104 15.04 -4.77 -11.15
CA TYR A 104 14.23 -4.86 -9.93
C TYR A 104 13.08 -5.87 -10.08
N VAL A 105 12.53 -5.97 -11.29
CA VAL A 105 11.39 -6.83 -11.62
C VAL A 105 11.68 -7.65 -12.88
N SER A 106 10.95 -8.74 -13.05
CA SER A 106 10.95 -9.55 -14.27
C SER A 106 9.57 -9.52 -14.91
N CYS A 107 9.52 -9.28 -16.22
CA CYS A 107 8.30 -9.37 -17.01
C CYS A 107 8.18 -10.77 -17.60
N THR A 108 7.06 -11.43 -17.33
CA THR A 108 6.72 -12.76 -17.85
C THR A 108 5.42 -12.69 -18.67
N PRO A 109 5.11 -13.70 -19.50
CA PRO A 109 3.82 -13.75 -20.20
C PRO A 109 2.60 -13.71 -19.28
N LYS A 110 2.76 -14.15 -18.02
CA LYS A 110 1.69 -14.16 -17.00
C LYS A 110 1.57 -12.86 -16.22
N GLY A 111 2.50 -11.92 -16.38
CA GLY A 111 2.54 -10.68 -15.60
C GLY A 111 3.95 -10.31 -15.16
N VAL A 112 4.03 -9.40 -14.19
CA VAL A 112 5.29 -8.94 -13.59
C VAL A 112 5.53 -9.63 -12.25
N MET A 113 6.79 -9.89 -11.92
CA MET A 113 7.21 -10.43 -10.63
C MET A 113 8.42 -9.69 -10.08
N ILE A 114 8.62 -9.72 -8.77
CA ILE A 114 9.83 -9.17 -8.15
C ILE A 114 11.02 -10.10 -8.39
N LYS A 115 12.13 -9.54 -8.88
CA LYS A 115 13.41 -10.26 -9.01
C LYS A 115 14.24 -10.17 -7.73
N GLN A 116 14.14 -9.05 -7.01
CA GLN A 116 14.92 -8.77 -5.80
C GLN A 116 14.03 -8.56 -4.56
N PRO A 117 13.46 -9.63 -3.96
CA PRO A 117 12.55 -9.52 -2.82
C PRO A 117 13.22 -8.92 -1.58
N LYS A 118 14.52 -9.16 -1.37
CA LYS A 118 15.29 -8.53 -0.28
C LYS A 118 15.30 -7.01 -0.39
N VAL A 119 15.54 -6.48 -1.59
CA VAL A 119 15.55 -5.02 -1.82
C VAL A 119 14.17 -4.41 -1.61
N TRP A 120 13.11 -5.13 -2.00
CA TRP A 120 11.74 -4.74 -1.71
C TRP A 120 11.47 -4.69 -0.20
N CYS A 121 11.83 -5.73 0.54
CA CYS A 121 11.71 -5.76 2.00
C CYS A 121 12.52 -4.64 2.66
N ASP A 122 13.75 -4.39 2.22
CA ASP A 122 14.59 -3.32 2.76
C ASP A 122 13.99 -1.94 2.50
N MET A 123 13.42 -1.71 1.32
CA MET A 123 12.69 -0.48 1.01
C MET A 123 11.46 -0.31 1.90
N LEU A 124 10.69 -1.38 2.07
CA LEU A 124 9.48 -1.38 2.89
C LEU A 124 9.81 -1.16 4.38
N ASN A 125 10.82 -1.86 4.90
CA ASN A 125 11.28 -1.69 6.27
C ASN A 125 11.77 -0.27 6.52
N ARG A 126 12.48 0.36 5.58
CA ARG A 126 12.85 1.78 5.68
C ARG A 126 11.64 2.73 5.64
N ALA A 127 10.52 2.29 5.07
CA ALA A 127 9.28 3.07 5.04
C ALA A 127 8.53 3.01 6.37
N LEU A 128 8.60 1.85 7.04
CA LEU A 128 7.81 1.53 8.22
C LEU A 128 8.57 1.70 9.54
N ALA A 129 9.90 1.58 9.54
CA ALA A 129 10.80 1.77 10.70
C ALA A 129 10.92 3.23 11.11
#